data_AF-A0A6S6S612-F1
#
_entry.id   AF-A0A6S6S612-F1
#
_cell.length_a   1.000
_cell.length_b   1.000
_cell.length_c   1.000
_cell.angle_alpha   90.00
_cell.angle_beta   90.00
_cell.angle_gamma   90.00
#
_symmetry.space_group_name_H-M   'P 1'
#
loop_
_entity.id
_entity.type
_entity.pdbx_description
1 polymer ?
#
loop_
_entity_poly.entity_id
_entity_poly.type
_entity_poly.pdbx_seq_one_letter_code
_entity_poly.pdbx_strand_id
1 'polypeptide(L)'
;MHIDLSPEALLAQLGYATSTKSIEQIKRTIENTKGFENFSKHILSLHDELAHIKGVVALSNSKDVFKIKGSEDTSKEIQEEFTELVKHWAKKYKIKTEQVGKKPTYYILGQ
;
A
#
# COMPACT_ATOMS: atom_id res chain seq x y z
N MET A 1 10.36 13.31 -15.90
CA MET A 1 9.04 12.73 -16.19
C MET A 1 8.21 12.68 -14.91
N HIS A 2 7.35 13.68 -14.70
CA HIS A 2 6.25 13.60 -13.74
C HIS A 2 5.32 12.53 -14.30
N ILE A 3 5.23 11.37 -13.65
CA ILE A 3 4.23 10.40 -14.03
C ILE A 3 2.99 10.86 -13.28
N ASP A 4 2.10 11.55 -14.00
CA ASP A 4 0.75 11.84 -13.52
C ASP A 4 0.02 10.50 -13.42
N LEU A 5 0.22 9.81 -12.29
CA LEU A 5 -0.47 8.57 -11.97
C LEU A 5 -1.92 8.94 -11.65
N SER A 6 -2.76 8.93 -12.68
CA SER A 6 -4.20 9.14 -12.49
C SER A 6 -4.74 8.16 -11.44
N PRO A 7 -5.68 8.58 -10.59
CA PRO A 7 -6.24 7.71 -9.55
C PRO A 7 -6.81 6.40 -10.12
N GLU A 8 -7.34 6.43 -11.34
CA GLU A 8 -7.84 5.26 -12.07
C GLU A 8 -6.72 4.29 -12.47
N ALA A 9 -5.58 4.81 -12.95
CA ALA A 9 -4.42 3.99 -13.31
C ALA A 9 -3.84 3.29 -12.08
N LEU A 10 -3.76 4.03 -10.97
CA LEU A 10 -3.31 3.48 -9.69
C LEU A 10 -4.27 2.37 -9.19
N LEU A 11 -5.58 2.57 -9.28
CA LEU A 11 -6.56 1.52 -8.95
C LEU A 11 -6.33 0.27 -9.79
N ALA A 12 -6.21 0.42 -11.11
CA ALA A 12 -6.01 -0.71 -12.02
C ALA A 12 -4.72 -1.47 -11.70
N GLN A 13 -3.62 -0.76 -11.41
CA GLN A 13 -2.36 -1.38 -11.04
C GLN A 13 -2.38 -2.08 -9.68
N LEU A 14 -3.24 -1.64 -8.76
CA LEU A 14 -3.50 -2.30 -7.48
C LEU A 14 -4.54 -3.44 -7.60
N GLY A 15 -5.02 -3.74 -8.82
CA GLY A 15 -5.99 -4.81 -9.08
C GLY A 15 -7.45 -4.46 -8.74
N TYR A 16 -7.77 -3.17 -8.58
CA TYR A 16 -9.14 -2.72 -8.31
C TYR A 16 -9.91 -2.44 -9.61
N ALA A 17 -11.20 -2.80 -9.60
CA ALA A 17 -12.12 -2.33 -10.63
C ALA A 17 -12.36 -0.82 -10.52
N THR A 18 -12.33 -0.13 -11.67
CA THR A 18 -12.60 1.30 -11.81
C THR A 18 -14.10 1.57 -11.70
N SER A 19 -14.60 1.61 -10.46
CA SER A 19 -15.95 2.03 -10.12
C SER A 19 -15.93 3.41 -9.49
N THR A 20 -17.03 4.18 -9.58
CA THR A 20 -17.14 5.52 -8.99
C THR A 20 -16.73 5.54 -7.52
N LYS A 21 -17.19 4.56 -6.74
CA LYS A 21 -16.81 4.41 -5.32
C LYS A 21 -15.31 4.22 -5.11
N SER A 22 -14.67 3.35 -5.90
CA SER A 22 -13.23 3.09 -5.81
C SER A 22 -12.43 4.33 -6.18
N ILE A 23 -12.86 5.05 -7.23
CA ILE A 23 -12.22 6.28 -7.72
C ILE A 23 -12.29 7.37 -6.65
N GLU A 24 -13.46 7.58 -6.03
CA GLU A 24 -13.57 8.55 -4.95
C GLU A 24 -12.75 8.13 -3.71
N GLN A 25 -12.74 6.85 -3.36
CA GLN A 25 -11.97 6.35 -2.23
C GLN A 25 -10.47 6.57 -2.44
N ILE A 26 -9.94 6.27 -3.62
CA ILE A 26 -8.51 6.46 -3.88
C ILE A 26 -8.12 7.94 -3.93
N LYS A 27 -9.00 8.82 -4.43
CA LYS A 27 -8.78 10.28 -4.40
C LYS A 27 -8.63 10.78 -2.97
N ARG A 28 -9.61 10.46 -2.10
CA ARG A 28 -9.57 10.78 -0.66
C ARG A 28 -8.32 10.20 0.00
N THR A 29 -7.95 8.98 -0.36
CA THR A 29 -6.76 8.30 0.15
C THR A 29 -5.46 9.03 -0.23
N ILE A 30 -5.32 9.43 -1.49
CA ILE A 30 -4.16 10.19 -1.99
C ILE A 30 -4.07 11.54 -1.27
N GLU A 31 -5.19 12.27 -1.17
CA GLU A 31 -5.25 13.58 -0.52
C GLU A 31 -4.89 13.52 0.97
N ASN A 32 -5.30 12.45 1.67
CA ASN A 32 -5.04 12.27 3.09
C ASN A 32 -3.64 11.65 3.36
N THR A 33 -3.00 11.07 2.34
CA THR A 33 -1.66 10.49 2.45
C THR A 33 -0.59 11.55 2.15
N LYS A 34 0.06 12.06 3.19
CA LYS A 34 1.06 13.14 3.04
C LYS A 34 2.23 12.71 2.17
N GLY A 35 2.59 13.53 1.19
CA GLY A 35 3.75 13.29 0.32
C GLY A 35 3.56 12.12 -0.65
N PHE A 36 2.32 11.66 -0.88
CA PHE A 36 2.01 10.52 -1.77
C PHE A 36 2.72 10.61 -3.12
N GLU A 37 2.75 11.78 -3.75
CA GLU A 37 3.35 11.97 -5.08
C GLU A 37 4.85 11.59 -5.12
N ASN A 38 5.55 11.74 -4.00
CA ASN A 38 6.98 11.44 -3.89
C ASN A 38 7.27 9.93 -3.89
N PHE A 39 6.33 9.12 -3.41
CA PHE A 39 6.52 7.68 -3.23
C PHE A 39 5.49 6.79 -3.93
N SER A 40 4.53 7.38 -4.64
CA SER A 40 3.48 6.68 -5.40
C SER A 40 4.04 5.56 -6.30
N LYS A 41 5.14 5.84 -7.02
CA LYS A 41 5.83 4.85 -7.86
C LYS A 41 6.40 3.68 -7.04
N HIS A 42 6.88 3.96 -5.84
CA HIS A 42 7.44 2.96 -4.94
C HIS A 42 6.37 2.08 -4.30
N ILE A 43 5.12 2.55 -4.22
CA ILE A 43 3.98 1.71 -3.79
C ILE A 43 3.72 0.62 -4.82
N LEU A 44 3.77 0.95 -6.12
CA LEU A 44 3.54 -0.01 -7.19
C LEU A 44 4.62 -1.09 -7.20
N SER A 45 5.89 -0.69 -7.07
CA SER A 45 6.99 -1.64 -6.92
C SER A 45 6.81 -2.53 -5.70
N LEU A 46 6.41 -1.95 -4.55
CA LEU A 46 6.12 -2.72 -3.35
C LEU A 46 4.97 -3.71 -3.58
N HIS A 47 3.90 -3.30 -4.27
CA HIS A 47 2.76 -4.17 -4.53
C HIS A 47 3.18 -5.42 -5.32
N ASP A 48 4.04 -5.25 -6.32
CA ASP A 48 4.59 -6.34 -7.12
C ASP A 48 5.49 -7.26 -6.29
N GLU A 49 6.43 -6.69 -5.51
CA GLU A 49 7.31 -7.46 -4.62
C GLU A 49 6.51 -8.27 -3.59
N LEU A 50 5.44 -7.68 -3.06
CA LEU A 50 4.56 -8.33 -2.09
C LEU A 50 3.75 -9.48 -2.69
N ALA A 51 3.43 -9.44 -3.99
CA ALA A 51 2.60 -10.47 -4.63
C ALA A 51 3.22 -11.87 -4.51
N HIS A 52 4.56 -11.96 -4.55
CA HIS A 52 5.31 -13.22 -4.40
C HIS A 52 5.11 -13.87 -3.02
N ILE A 53 4.91 -13.06 -1.98
CA ILE A 53 4.75 -13.50 -0.59
C ILE A 53 3.29 -13.41 -0.12
N LYS A 54 2.34 -13.43 -1.08
CA LYS A 54 0.90 -13.30 -0.83
C LYS A 54 0.52 -12.03 -0.06
N GLY A 55 1.25 -10.95 -0.29
CA GLY A 55 0.95 -9.61 0.18
C GLY A 55 0.41 -8.72 -0.95
N VAL A 56 -0.28 -7.65 -0.57
CA VAL A 56 -0.86 -6.68 -1.51
C VAL A 56 -0.94 -5.30 -0.88
N VAL A 57 -0.77 -4.26 -1.70
CA VAL A 57 -1.16 -2.91 -1.30
C VAL A 57 -2.63 -2.69 -1.67
N ALA A 58 -3.40 -2.22 -0.71
CA ALA A 58 -4.84 -2.08 -0.80
C ALA A 58 -5.29 -0.74 -0.22
N LEU A 59 -6.51 -0.33 -0.52
CA LEU A 59 -7.16 0.80 0.15
C LEU A 59 -7.71 0.36 1.51
N SER A 60 -7.54 1.19 2.54
CA SER A 60 -8.17 0.95 3.83
C SER A 60 -9.67 1.27 3.76
N ASN A 61 -10.47 0.46 4.45
CA ASN A 61 -11.92 0.64 4.53
C ASN A 61 -12.32 1.47 5.76
N SER A 62 -11.40 1.62 6.72
CA SER A 62 -11.67 2.26 8.02
C SER A 62 -11.01 3.64 8.14
N LYS A 63 -10.03 3.92 7.29
CA LYS A 63 -9.28 5.18 7.24
C LYS A 63 -9.03 5.48 5.76
N ASP A 64 -9.06 6.74 5.35
CA ASP A 64 -8.70 7.14 3.98
C ASP A 64 -7.17 7.11 3.80
N VAL A 65 -6.54 5.95 3.96
CA VAL A 65 -5.08 5.73 3.80
C VAL A 65 -4.81 4.42 3.08
N PHE A 66 -3.67 4.31 2.40
CA PHE A 66 -3.22 3.03 1.85
C PHE A 66 -2.89 2.07 2.98
N LYS A 67 -3.12 0.78 2.76
CA LYS A 67 -2.71 -0.29 3.66
C LYS A 67 -1.94 -1.35 2.89
N ILE A 68 -0.95 -1.91 3.55
CA ILE A 68 -0.23 -3.09 3.08
C ILE A 68 -0.83 -4.26 3.84
N LYS A 69 -1.34 -5.28 3.14
CA LYS A 69 -1.97 -6.46 3.73
C LYS A 69 -1.22 -7.71 3.30
N GLY A 70 -0.69 -8.44 4.26
CA GLY A 70 -0.14 -9.78 4.10
C GLY A 70 -1.19 -10.85 4.37
N SER A 71 -0.91 -12.08 3.92
CA SER A 71 -1.74 -13.24 4.18
C SER A 71 -1.45 -13.84 5.56
N GLU A 72 -2.48 -13.99 6.39
CA GLU A 72 -2.37 -14.65 7.71
C GLU A 72 -2.21 -16.18 7.58
N ASP A 73 -2.66 -16.75 6.45
CA ASP A 73 -2.59 -18.18 6.08
C ASP A 73 -1.24 -18.57 5.45
N THR A 74 -0.14 -18.09 6.05
CA THR A 74 1.22 -18.34 5.57
C THR A 74 2.12 -18.80 6.71
N SER A 75 3.19 -19.53 6.36
CA SER A 75 4.22 -19.95 7.33
C SER A 75 4.83 -18.73 8.04
N LYS A 76 5.33 -18.93 9.27
CA LYS A 76 6.01 -17.86 10.03
C LYS A 76 7.11 -17.18 9.23
N GLU A 77 7.90 -17.95 8.49
CA GLU A 77 8.98 -17.44 7.63
C GLU A 77 8.47 -16.41 6.62
N ILE A 78 7.33 -16.67 5.97
CA ILE A 78 6.71 -15.74 5.00
C ILE A 78 6.16 -14.50 5.72
N GLN A 79 5.62 -14.65 6.93
CA GLN A 79 5.12 -13.52 7.72
C GLN A 79 6.26 -12.60 8.21
N GLU A 80 7.39 -13.21 8.57
CA GLU A 80 8.62 -12.50 8.94
C GLU A 80 9.20 -11.77 7.73
N GLU A 81 9.36 -12.47 6.59
CA GLU A 81 9.83 -11.88 5.34
C GLU A 81 8.94 -10.72 4.88
N PHE A 82 7.61 -10.87 4.94
CA PHE A 82 6.66 -9.80 4.68
C PHE A 82 6.89 -8.60 5.60
N THR A 83 7.04 -8.84 6.90
CA THR A 83 7.24 -7.77 7.87
C THR A 83 8.57 -7.05 7.66
N GLU A 84 9.63 -7.79 7.36
CA GLU A 84 10.94 -7.24 7.04
C GLU A 84 10.90 -6.41 5.76
N LEU A 85 10.26 -6.92 4.70
CA LEU A 85 10.11 -6.23 3.43
C LEU A 85 9.37 -4.89 3.62
N VAL A 86 8.24 -4.90 4.33
CA VAL A 86 7.47 -3.69 4.63
C VAL A 86 8.29 -2.68 5.45
N LYS A 87 9.00 -3.14 6.48
CA LYS A 87 9.86 -2.27 7.31
C LYS A 87 11.03 -1.71 6.52
N HIS A 88 11.67 -2.53 5.68
CA HIS A 88 12.79 -2.13 4.85
C HIS A 88 12.35 -1.08 3.83
N TRP A 89 11.24 -1.32 3.12
CA TRP A 89 10.66 -0.37 2.18
C TRP A 89 10.30 0.95 2.87
N ALA A 90 9.59 0.89 4.01
CA ALA A 90 9.21 2.07 4.77
C ALA A 90 10.44 2.89 5.20
N LYS A 91 11.50 2.23 5.68
CA LYS A 91 12.75 2.88 6.06
C LYS A 91 13.49 3.48 4.85
N LYS A 92 13.55 2.75 3.74
CA LYS A 92 14.25 3.16 2.50
C LYS A 92 13.66 4.43 1.91
N TYR A 93 12.33 4.52 1.85
CA TYR A 93 11.62 5.67 1.30
C TYR A 93 11.17 6.68 2.37
N LYS A 94 11.56 6.48 3.63
CA LYS A 94 11.20 7.33 4.79
C LYS A 94 9.69 7.47 5.00
N ILE A 95 8.95 6.44 4.67
CA ILE A 95 7.49 6.42 4.77
C ILE A 95 7.10 5.97 6.17
N LYS A 96 6.19 6.71 6.79
CA LYS A 96 5.64 6.38 8.10
C LYS A 96 4.56 5.30 7.93
N THR A 97 4.76 4.16 8.56
CA THR A 97 3.79 3.06 8.60
C THR A 97 3.32 2.76 10.03
N GLU A 98 2.07 2.34 10.17
CA GLU A 98 1.45 1.96 11.45
C GLU A 98 0.90 0.53 11.35
N GLN A 99 1.38 -0.37 12.22
CA GLN A 99 0.87 -1.73 12.25
C GLN A 99 -0.55 -1.79 12.83
N VAL A 100 -1.43 -2.56 12.19
CA VAL A 100 -2.81 -2.74 12.61
C VAL A 100 -2.90 -3.89 13.61
N GLY A 101 -2.78 -3.55 14.89
CA GLY A 101 -2.84 -4.52 15.98
C GLY A 101 -1.72 -5.56 15.87
N LYS A 102 -2.08 -6.85 15.86
CA LYS A 102 -1.13 -7.98 15.71
C LYS A 102 -1.17 -8.63 14.32
N LYS A 103 -1.84 -7.99 13.35
CA LYS A 103 -2.01 -8.54 12.01
C LYS A 103 -0.81 -8.18 11.12
N PRO A 104 -0.54 -8.95 10.06
CA PRO A 104 0.37 -8.56 8.99
C PRO A 104 -0.31 -7.49 8.12
N THR A 105 -0.69 -6.37 8.73
CA THR A 105 -1.34 -5.25 8.04
C THR A 105 -0.77 -3.95 8.56
N TYR A 106 -0.42 -3.05 7.64
CA TYR A 106 0.23 -1.78 7.97
C TYR A 106 -0.47 -0.64 7.23
N TYR A 107 -0.85 0.43 7.93
CA TYR A 107 -1.30 1.67 7.29
C TYR A 107 -0.11 2.50 6.84
N ILE A 108 -0.20 3.09 5.65
CA ILE A 108 0.77 4.06 5.12
C ILE A 108 0.25 5.45 5.45
N LEU A 109 0.91 6.15 6.37
CA LEU A 109 0.48 7.46 6.86
C LEU A 109 1.05 8.63 6.04
N GLY A 110 2.02 8.35 5.17
CA GLY A 110 2.71 9.35 4.36
C GLY A 110 4.21 9.44 4.67
N GLN A 111 4.89 10.33 3.97
CA GLN A 111 6.32 10.64 4.12
C GLN A 111 6.52 11.93 4.92
#